data_AF-K0TRA1-F1
#
_entry.id   AF-K0TRA1-F1
#
_cell.length_a   1.000
_cell.length_b   1.000
_cell.length_c   1.000
_cell.angle_alpha   90.00
_cell.angle_beta   90.00
_cell.angle_gamma   90.00
#
_symmetry.space_group_name_H-M   'P 1'
#
loop_
_entity.id
_entity.type
_entity.pdbx_description
1 polymer ?
#
loop_
_entity_poly.entity_id
_entity_poly.type
_entity_poly.pdbx_seq_one_letter_code
_entity_poly.pdbx_strand_id
1 'polypeptide(L)'
;MRRRLPPPGSGRTTLDVLNAELARLGDFGRETLGPCLSMPRLLFGSKDSLPGDGSGYVPLAPPGFRDGDYVTLRYRHHALKEGHVNKYQKAIVDVSRLPADYFDGEAESIHIPIKYHCRRDPPRWSASLLRVHHYLDSWEAYSYRNDARAAKRNCREVRFVFCCSLTPLRQKLERTVCARLLRVDVQKYCSLTDSIEKCYDEKGKEAAEGSSDVVRHWLGGFVAAVGEAKAKELLAGAGSFVRLE
;
A
#
# COMPACT_ATOMS: atom_id res chain seq x y z
N MET A 1 -8.81 10.59 -19.17
CA MET A 1 -7.35 10.74 -18.90
C MET A 1 -6.50 9.48 -19.15
N ARG A 2 -7.06 8.38 -19.69
CA ARG A 2 -6.28 7.23 -20.23
C ARG A 2 -5.48 7.55 -21.49
N ARG A 3 -5.60 8.78 -22.03
CA ARG A 3 -4.94 9.23 -23.28
C ARG A 3 -3.40 9.13 -23.27
N ARG A 4 -2.78 8.94 -22.10
CA ARG A 4 -1.32 8.86 -21.96
C ARG A 4 -0.77 7.43 -21.87
N LEU A 5 -1.62 6.45 -21.55
CA LEU A 5 -1.21 5.05 -21.55
C LEU A 5 -1.55 4.43 -22.90
N PRO A 6 -0.67 3.61 -23.48
CA PRO A 6 -0.93 2.92 -24.72
C PRO A 6 -2.15 2.00 -24.56
N PRO A 7 -2.92 1.78 -25.64
CA PRO A 7 -3.96 0.76 -25.61
C PRO A 7 -3.32 -0.62 -25.38
N PRO A 8 -4.03 -1.55 -24.71
CA PRO A 8 -3.58 -2.94 -24.60
C PRO A 8 -3.23 -3.51 -25.98
N GLY A 9 -2.11 -4.21 -26.09
CA GLY A 9 -1.65 -4.83 -27.34
C GLY A 9 -0.87 -3.92 -28.29
N SER A 10 -0.62 -2.64 -27.95
CA SER A 10 0.10 -1.73 -28.85
C SER A 10 1.62 -1.99 -28.98
N GLY A 11 2.16 -2.98 -28.28
CA GLY A 11 3.60 -3.26 -28.21
C GLY A 11 4.44 -2.20 -27.48
N ARG A 12 3.85 -1.09 -27.01
CA ARG A 12 4.57 -0.04 -26.28
C ARG A 12 4.71 -0.43 -24.82
N THR A 13 5.93 -0.36 -24.31
CA THR A 13 6.26 -0.62 -22.91
C THR A 13 5.98 0.60 -22.03
N THR A 14 5.91 0.40 -20.71
CA THR A 14 5.87 1.51 -19.74
C THR A 14 7.07 2.44 -19.91
N LEU A 15 8.25 1.89 -20.22
CA LEU A 15 9.46 2.68 -20.42
C LEU A 15 9.33 3.59 -21.65
N ASP A 16 8.73 3.12 -22.75
CA ASP A 16 8.47 3.95 -23.95
C ASP A 16 7.55 5.13 -23.66
N VAL A 17 6.59 4.95 -22.77
CA VAL A 17 5.69 6.03 -22.33
C VAL A 17 6.46 7.04 -21.49
N LEU A 18 7.25 6.56 -20.53
CA LEU A 18 8.04 7.42 -19.65
C LEU A 18 9.09 8.23 -20.42
N ASN A 19 9.80 7.58 -21.36
CA ASN A 19 10.77 8.25 -22.23
C ASN A 19 10.11 9.36 -23.06
N ALA A 20 8.94 9.08 -23.64
CA ALA A 20 8.19 10.08 -24.41
C ALA A 20 7.70 11.26 -23.54
N GLU A 21 7.23 10.99 -22.31
CA GLU A 21 6.82 12.05 -21.39
C GLU A 21 8.01 12.88 -20.89
N LEU A 22 9.16 12.27 -20.62
CA LEU A 22 10.38 13.00 -20.28
C LEU A 22 10.85 13.89 -21.42
N ALA A 23 10.90 13.36 -22.65
CA ALA A 23 11.26 14.15 -23.82
C ALA A 23 10.34 15.38 -23.98
N ARG A 24 9.06 15.25 -23.62
CA ARG A 24 8.09 16.36 -23.65
C ARG A 24 8.31 17.39 -22.54
N LEU A 25 8.88 17.00 -21.41
CA LEU A 25 9.15 17.91 -20.28
C LEU A 25 10.46 18.70 -20.44
N GLY A 26 11.35 18.28 -21.34
CA GLY A 26 12.65 18.92 -21.57
C GLY A 26 13.55 18.93 -20.33
N ASP A 27 14.46 19.89 -20.24
CA ASP A 27 15.45 20.02 -19.15
C ASP A 27 14.84 20.28 -17.75
N PHE A 28 13.54 20.58 -17.68
CA PHE A 28 12.82 20.70 -16.41
C PHE A 28 12.55 19.33 -15.75
N GLY A 29 12.67 18.24 -16.51
CA GLY A 29 12.59 16.87 -16.00
C GLY A 29 13.82 16.48 -15.20
N ARG A 30 13.90 16.86 -13.93
CA ARG A 30 15.00 16.45 -13.02
C ARG A 30 15.02 14.95 -12.69
N GLU A 31 14.01 14.18 -13.10
CA GLU A 31 14.02 12.73 -12.99
C GLU A 31 14.67 12.14 -14.25
N THR A 32 15.95 11.78 -14.16
CA THR A 32 16.55 10.92 -15.18
C THR A 32 15.95 9.52 -15.06
N LEU A 33 15.49 8.94 -16.18
CA LEU A 33 15.10 7.52 -16.23
C LEU A 33 16.37 6.67 -16.19
N GLY A 34 16.98 6.61 -15.00
CA GLY A 34 18.01 5.63 -14.67
C GLY A 34 17.44 4.21 -14.58
N PRO A 35 18.28 3.21 -14.30
CA PRO A 35 17.83 1.83 -14.09
C PRO A 35 16.98 1.68 -12.81
N CYS A 36 16.90 2.69 -11.95
CA CYS A 36 16.00 2.69 -10.79
C CYS A 36 15.16 3.98 -10.75
N LEU A 37 13.85 3.82 -10.94
CA LEU A 37 12.87 4.90 -10.89
C LEU A 37 12.24 4.97 -9.50
N SER A 38 12.57 6.02 -8.76
CA SER A 38 11.98 6.31 -7.46
C SER A 38 10.63 7.01 -7.61
N MET A 39 9.63 6.58 -6.87
CA MET A 39 8.26 7.08 -6.89
C MET A 39 7.87 7.58 -5.51
N PRO A 40 7.42 8.84 -5.37
CA PRO A 40 6.96 9.34 -4.09
C PRO A 40 5.69 8.58 -3.70
N ARG A 41 5.60 8.34 -2.40
CA ARG A 41 4.48 7.64 -1.78
C ARG A 41 3.50 8.69 -1.25
N LEU A 42 2.20 8.43 -1.38
CA LEU A 42 1.15 9.15 -0.68
C LEU A 42 0.39 8.18 0.20
N LEU A 43 0.39 8.41 1.50
CA LEU A 43 -0.34 7.57 2.46
C LEU A 43 -1.82 7.95 2.44
N PHE A 44 -2.67 6.97 2.14
CA PHE A 44 -4.11 7.02 2.33
C PHE A 44 -4.45 6.34 3.65
N GLY A 45 -5.26 7.01 4.47
CA GLY A 45 -5.64 6.55 5.80
C GLY A 45 -6.67 5.43 5.77
N SER A 46 -7.19 5.12 6.96
CA SER A 46 -8.25 4.14 7.21
C SER A 46 -9.63 4.78 7.39
N LYS A 47 -9.73 6.11 7.24
CA LYS A 47 -11.00 6.83 7.36
C LYS A 47 -11.86 6.57 6.13
N ASP A 48 -13.02 5.95 6.35
CA ASP A 48 -14.02 5.72 5.33
C ASP A 48 -14.54 7.03 4.75
N SER A 49 -14.67 7.07 3.42
CA SER A 49 -15.25 8.20 2.69
C SER A 49 -16.65 7.84 2.17
N LEU A 50 -17.49 7.23 3.00
CA LEU A 50 -18.83 6.75 2.63
C LEU A 50 -19.92 7.83 2.89
N PRO A 51 -21.10 7.74 2.25
CA PRO A 51 -22.14 8.74 2.41
C PRO A 51 -22.56 8.90 3.87
N GLY A 52 -22.68 10.15 4.32
CA GLY A 52 -23.08 10.50 5.70
C GLY A 52 -21.96 11.04 6.59
N ASP A 53 -20.71 11.04 6.13
CA ASP A 53 -19.57 11.58 6.86
C ASP A 53 -19.41 13.12 6.77
N GLY A 54 -20.32 13.80 6.07
CA GLY A 54 -20.30 15.25 5.85
C GLY A 54 -19.23 15.72 4.84
N SER A 55 -18.51 14.82 4.17
CA SER A 55 -17.37 15.14 3.28
C SER A 55 -17.75 15.59 1.87
N GLY A 56 -19.04 15.72 1.56
CA GLY A 56 -19.49 15.96 0.18
C GLY A 56 -19.29 14.74 -0.72
N TYR A 57 -19.55 13.55 -0.18
CA TYR A 57 -19.38 12.26 -0.86
C TYR A 57 -19.93 12.25 -2.30
N VAL A 58 -19.04 11.91 -3.24
CA VAL A 58 -19.39 11.63 -4.64
C VAL A 58 -19.10 10.16 -4.93
N PRO A 59 -20.08 9.34 -5.30
CA PRO A 59 -19.83 7.96 -5.74
C PRO A 59 -18.85 7.92 -6.92
N LEU A 60 -17.80 7.12 -6.83
CA LEU A 60 -16.78 7.01 -7.89
C LEU A 60 -16.85 5.68 -8.66
N ALA A 61 -17.55 4.69 -8.11
CA ALA A 61 -17.80 3.41 -8.75
C ALA A 61 -18.74 3.59 -9.96
N PRO A 62 -18.48 2.88 -11.07
CA PRO A 62 -19.41 2.83 -12.18
C PRO A 62 -20.72 2.11 -11.80
N PRO A 63 -21.79 2.26 -12.60
CA PRO A 63 -23.05 1.56 -12.37
C PRO A 63 -22.85 0.05 -12.14
N GLY A 64 -23.59 -0.50 -11.17
CA GLY A 64 -23.50 -1.90 -10.79
C GLY A 64 -22.36 -2.25 -9.83
N PHE A 65 -21.58 -1.27 -9.37
CA PHE A 65 -20.52 -1.42 -8.38
C PHE A 65 -20.72 -0.46 -7.20
N ARG A 66 -20.09 -0.75 -6.05
CA ARG A 66 -20.14 0.12 -4.86
C ARG A 66 -18.73 0.51 -4.42
N ASP A 67 -18.55 1.75 -3.97
CA ASP A 67 -17.25 2.26 -3.53
C ASP A 67 -16.67 1.47 -2.35
N GLY A 68 -17.52 1.11 -1.39
CA GLY A 68 -17.12 0.36 -0.19
C GLY A 68 -16.53 -1.02 -0.47
N ASP A 69 -16.75 -1.57 -1.66
CA ASP A 69 -16.21 -2.88 -2.06
C ASP A 69 -14.74 -2.79 -2.51
N TYR A 70 -14.19 -1.58 -2.69
CA TYR A 70 -12.83 -1.38 -3.21
C TYR A 70 -12.05 -0.41 -2.32
N VAL A 71 -10.96 -0.88 -1.69
CA VAL A 71 -10.06 -0.07 -0.84
C VAL A 71 -9.69 1.28 -1.49
N THR A 72 -9.41 1.27 -2.80
CA THR A 72 -9.02 2.48 -3.55
C THR A 72 -10.14 3.51 -3.71
N LEU A 73 -11.40 3.10 -3.62
CA LEU A 73 -12.59 3.97 -3.72
C LEU A 73 -13.16 4.31 -2.34
N ARG A 74 -12.96 3.40 -1.38
CA ARG A 74 -13.39 3.46 0.00
C ARG A 74 -12.64 4.50 0.83
N TYR A 75 -11.30 4.50 0.75
CA TYR A 75 -10.44 5.39 1.54
C TYR A 75 -9.87 6.51 0.68
N ARG A 76 -10.39 7.73 0.79
CA ARG A 76 -9.95 8.88 -0.04
C ARG A 76 -9.17 9.94 0.72
N HIS A 77 -9.19 9.86 2.04
CA HIS A 77 -8.39 10.71 2.90
C HIS A 77 -6.92 10.29 2.83
N HIS A 78 -6.05 11.27 2.63
CA HIS A 78 -4.62 11.04 2.54
C HIS A 78 -3.82 12.14 3.26
N ALA A 79 -2.57 11.83 3.61
CA ALA A 79 -1.65 12.81 4.17
C ALA A 79 -1.36 13.96 3.18
N LEU A 80 -0.83 15.10 3.65
CA LEU A 80 -0.35 16.14 2.74
C LEU A 80 0.73 15.58 1.81
N LYS A 81 0.70 15.96 0.52
CA LYS A 81 1.55 15.38 -0.54
C LYS A 81 3.05 15.46 -0.27
N GLU A 82 3.51 16.56 0.31
CA GLU A 82 4.92 16.76 0.70
C GLU A 82 5.11 16.60 2.23
N GLY A 83 4.15 15.98 2.91
CA GLY A 83 4.18 15.77 4.36
C GLY A 83 5.15 14.65 4.76
N HIS A 84 5.79 14.80 5.92
CA HIS A 84 6.75 13.84 6.48
C HIS A 84 6.14 12.44 6.74
N VAL A 85 4.82 12.36 6.88
CA VAL A 85 4.02 11.14 7.01
C VAL A 85 4.14 10.25 5.76
N ASN A 86 4.39 10.85 4.59
CA ASN A 86 4.71 10.15 3.35
C ASN A 86 6.14 9.63 3.37
N LYS A 87 6.39 8.67 4.26
CA LYS A 87 7.67 7.97 4.45
C LYS A 87 8.20 7.42 3.11
N TYR A 88 9.40 6.86 3.16
CA TYR A 88 10.13 6.17 2.08
C TYR A 88 9.39 5.88 0.76
N GLN A 89 9.98 6.36 -0.34
CA GLN A 89 9.59 6.11 -1.72
C GLN A 89 9.48 4.63 -2.06
N LYS A 90 8.85 4.33 -3.19
CA LYS A 90 8.93 3.01 -3.83
C LYS A 90 9.84 3.10 -5.06
N ALA A 91 10.44 1.99 -5.43
CA ALA A 91 11.34 1.93 -6.59
C ALA A 91 10.81 0.92 -7.61
N ILE A 92 10.87 1.27 -8.88
CA ILE A 92 10.82 0.32 -10.01
C ILE A 92 12.25 0.19 -10.52
N VAL A 93 12.74 -1.03 -10.65
CA VAL A 93 14.09 -1.31 -11.15
C VAL A 93 13.97 -1.97 -12.52
N ASP A 94 14.63 -1.37 -13.51
CA ASP A 94 14.83 -1.98 -14.82
C ASP A 94 16.11 -2.83 -14.77
N VAL A 95 15.91 -4.11 -14.52
CA VAL A 95 16.99 -5.10 -14.40
C VAL A 95 17.76 -5.31 -15.70
N SER A 96 17.18 -4.96 -16.85
CA SER A 96 17.85 -5.10 -18.16
C SER A 96 19.01 -4.12 -18.35
N ARG A 97 19.02 -3.04 -17.56
CA ARG A 97 20.01 -1.95 -17.60
C ARG A 97 21.03 -2.04 -16.47
N LEU A 98 20.99 -3.12 -15.69
CA LEU A 98 21.92 -3.38 -14.60
C LEU A 98 22.75 -4.61 -14.92
N PRO A 99 24.08 -4.54 -14.79
CA PRO A 99 24.90 -5.73 -14.80
C PRO A 99 24.55 -6.66 -13.63
N ALA A 100 24.79 -7.96 -13.81
CA ALA A 100 24.35 -8.98 -12.84
C ALA A 100 25.01 -8.83 -11.45
N ASP A 101 26.23 -8.32 -11.40
CA ASP A 101 27.01 -8.12 -10.17
C ASP A 101 26.35 -7.14 -9.18
N TYR A 102 25.47 -6.24 -9.65
CA TYR A 102 24.67 -5.37 -8.78
C TYR A 102 23.69 -6.13 -7.88
N PHE A 103 23.41 -7.40 -8.19
CA PHE A 103 22.48 -8.24 -7.44
C PHE A 103 23.19 -9.23 -6.50
N ASP A 104 24.52 -9.28 -6.49
CA ASP A 104 25.30 -10.19 -5.63
C ASP A 104 25.34 -9.73 -4.16
N GLY A 105 24.89 -8.50 -3.87
CA GLY A 105 24.85 -7.92 -2.52
C GLY A 105 23.44 -7.86 -1.90
N GLU A 106 23.40 -7.56 -0.60
CA GLU A 106 22.13 -7.28 0.08
C GLU A 106 21.59 -5.89 -0.30
N ALA A 107 20.28 -5.81 -0.55
CA ALA A 107 19.59 -4.55 -0.72
C ALA A 107 19.66 -3.70 0.56
N GLU A 108 20.01 -2.40 0.44
CA GLU A 108 20.04 -1.47 1.59
C GLU A 108 18.66 -1.40 2.25
N SER A 109 17.60 -1.35 1.45
CA SER A 109 16.23 -1.56 1.91
C SER A 109 15.30 -1.88 0.75
N ILE A 110 14.06 -2.30 1.06
CA ILE A 110 12.98 -2.45 0.05
C ILE A 110 12.64 -1.15 -0.68
N HIS A 111 13.11 0.00 -0.20
CA HIS A 111 12.90 1.31 -0.79
C HIS A 111 14.08 1.76 -1.66
N ILE A 112 15.25 1.15 -1.45
CA ILE A 112 16.52 1.41 -2.12
C ILE A 112 17.16 0.05 -2.44
N PRO A 113 16.55 -0.73 -3.36
CA PRO A 113 17.02 -2.08 -3.64
C PRO A 113 18.44 -2.09 -4.23
N ILE A 114 18.80 -1.08 -5.04
CA ILE A 114 20.10 -0.94 -5.67
C ILE A 114 20.72 0.39 -5.25
N LYS A 115 21.61 0.36 -4.25
CA LYS A 115 22.13 1.53 -3.51
C LYS A 115 22.63 2.67 -4.38
N TYR A 116 23.35 2.36 -5.46
CA TYR A 116 24.00 3.37 -6.30
C TYR A 116 23.09 3.92 -7.41
N HIS A 117 21.97 3.26 -7.68
CA HIS A 117 21.04 3.63 -8.75
C HIS A 117 19.73 4.20 -8.22
N CYS A 118 19.28 3.74 -7.05
CA CYS A 118 18.06 4.21 -6.43
C CYS A 118 18.34 5.43 -5.56
N ARG A 119 17.47 6.45 -5.67
CA ARG A 119 17.57 7.65 -4.84
C ARG A 119 17.30 7.32 -3.38
N ARG A 120 18.01 7.99 -2.48
CA ARG A 120 17.77 7.92 -1.03
C ARG A 120 16.60 8.79 -0.61
N ASP A 121 16.53 10.00 -1.16
CA ASP A 121 15.44 10.93 -0.89
C ASP A 121 14.30 10.75 -1.89
N PRO A 122 13.04 10.77 -1.42
CA PRO A 122 11.89 10.71 -2.30
C PRO A 122 11.91 11.92 -3.23
N PRO A 123 11.57 11.75 -4.52
CA PRO A 123 11.37 12.89 -5.38
C PRO A 123 10.15 13.71 -4.92
N ARG A 124 10.10 14.99 -5.31
CA ARG A 124 8.96 15.86 -4.97
C ARG A 124 7.71 15.35 -5.65
N TRP A 125 6.60 15.28 -4.91
CA TRP A 125 5.31 14.80 -5.44
C TRP A 125 4.92 15.54 -6.72
N SER A 126 5.02 16.87 -6.71
CA SER A 126 4.66 17.72 -7.85
C SER A 126 5.49 17.47 -9.12
N ALA A 127 6.75 17.03 -8.97
CA ALA A 127 7.68 16.84 -10.08
C ALA A 127 7.72 15.41 -10.63
N SER A 128 7.24 14.42 -9.88
CA SER A 128 7.33 13.01 -10.29
C SER A 128 6.30 12.61 -11.33
N LEU A 129 6.78 11.86 -12.33
CA LEU A 129 5.94 11.24 -13.37
C LEU A 129 5.09 10.09 -12.83
N LEU A 130 5.72 9.21 -12.06
CA LEU A 130 5.07 8.09 -11.40
C LEU A 130 4.96 8.34 -9.91
N ARG A 131 3.87 7.88 -9.32
CA ARG A 131 3.55 8.05 -7.90
C ARG A 131 2.87 6.81 -7.38
N VAL A 132 3.03 6.53 -6.09
CA VAL A 132 2.40 5.38 -5.44
C VAL A 132 1.44 5.84 -4.38
N HIS A 133 0.19 5.39 -4.46
CA HIS A 133 -0.78 5.52 -3.39
C HIS A 133 -0.64 4.31 -2.47
N HIS A 134 -0.42 4.54 -1.18
CA HIS A 134 -0.30 3.49 -0.18
C HIS A 134 -1.50 3.56 0.75
N TYR A 135 -2.40 2.60 0.62
CA TYR A 135 -3.60 2.49 1.44
C TYR A 135 -3.31 1.73 2.73
N LEU A 136 -3.67 2.32 3.86
CA LEU A 136 -3.56 1.69 5.18
C LEU A 136 -4.61 0.59 5.39
N ASP A 137 -5.75 0.69 4.68
CA ASP A 137 -6.91 -0.22 4.74
C ASP A 137 -7.69 -0.10 6.07
N SER A 138 -8.51 -1.10 6.44
CA SER A 138 -9.07 -1.23 7.80
C SER A 138 -8.11 -1.97 8.74
N TRP A 139 -8.31 -1.80 10.06
CA TRP A 139 -7.53 -2.53 11.06
C TRP A 139 -7.75 -4.05 10.94
N GLU A 140 -8.97 -4.50 10.65
CA GLU A 140 -9.30 -5.90 10.43
C GLU A 140 -8.54 -6.46 9.23
N ALA A 141 -8.50 -5.71 8.12
CA ALA A 141 -7.74 -6.09 6.94
C ALA A 141 -6.22 -6.10 7.18
N TYR A 142 -5.72 -5.16 7.99
CA TYR A 142 -4.31 -5.09 8.38
C TYR A 142 -3.92 -6.27 9.30
N SER A 143 -4.71 -6.52 10.34
CA SER A 143 -4.47 -7.55 11.36
C SER A 143 -4.72 -8.97 10.84
N TYR A 144 -5.56 -9.13 9.82
CA TYR A 144 -5.75 -10.42 9.14
C TYR A 144 -4.47 -10.95 8.48
N ARG A 145 -3.52 -10.08 8.13
CA ARG A 145 -2.28 -10.50 7.46
C ARG A 145 -1.33 -11.12 8.48
N ASN A 146 -1.08 -12.43 8.37
CA ASN A 146 0.01 -13.13 9.05
C ASN A 146 1.38 -12.76 8.44
N ASP A 147 1.70 -11.47 8.38
CA ASP A 147 2.95 -10.96 7.83
C ASP A 147 4.03 -10.95 8.91
N ALA A 148 5.15 -11.63 8.67
CA ALA A 148 6.32 -11.64 9.57
C ALA A 148 6.87 -10.23 9.85
N ARG A 149 6.53 -9.22 9.04
CA ARG A 149 6.84 -7.80 9.29
C ARG A 149 6.04 -7.21 10.45
N ALA A 150 4.84 -7.73 10.76
CA ALA A 150 4.04 -7.33 11.92
C ALA A 150 4.73 -7.74 13.24
N ALA A 151 5.45 -8.85 13.24
CA ALA A 151 6.20 -9.33 14.41
C ALA A 151 7.52 -8.58 14.66
N LYS A 152 8.03 -7.79 13.69
CA LYS A 152 9.41 -7.26 13.73
C LYS A 152 9.55 -5.73 13.66
N ARG A 153 8.48 -4.92 13.63
CA ARG A 153 8.61 -3.45 13.58
C ARG A 153 7.88 -2.69 14.68
N ASN A 154 8.67 -2.29 15.68
CA ASN A 154 8.89 -0.89 16.09
C ASN A 154 7.66 0.01 16.34
N CYS A 155 6.77 -0.35 17.26
CA CYS A 155 6.53 0.58 18.37
C CYS A 155 7.66 0.26 19.37
N ARG A 156 8.50 1.24 19.75
CA ARG A 156 9.82 0.96 20.40
C ARG A 156 9.69 -0.02 21.58
N GLU A 157 10.58 -1.03 21.59
CA GLU A 157 10.82 -2.06 22.61
C GLU A 157 9.67 -2.99 23.02
N VAL A 158 9.46 -4.10 22.30
CA VAL A 158 9.38 -5.44 22.95
C VAL A 158 9.81 -6.50 21.93
N ARG A 159 10.97 -7.15 22.14
CA ARG A 159 11.29 -8.46 21.52
C ARG A 159 10.42 -9.51 22.20
N PHE A 160 9.59 -10.30 21.50
CA PHE A 160 9.29 -11.72 21.85
C PHE A 160 8.56 -12.45 20.71
N VAL A 161 8.75 -13.77 20.68
CA VAL A 161 8.44 -14.71 19.59
C VAL A 161 7.03 -15.31 19.71
N PHE A 162 6.46 -15.60 18.53
CA PHE A 162 5.25 -16.35 18.16
C PHE A 162 4.81 -17.50 19.10
N CYS A 163 3.55 -17.47 19.55
CA CYS A 163 2.72 -18.67 19.77
C CYS A 163 1.26 -18.25 20.00
N CYS A 164 0.35 -18.48 19.04
CA CYS A 164 -1.07 -18.82 19.29
C CYS A 164 -1.87 -18.83 17.98
N SER A 165 -1.96 -19.99 17.35
CA SER A 165 -3.07 -20.36 16.47
C SER A 165 -3.81 -21.53 17.11
N LEU A 166 -4.52 -21.29 18.22
CA LEU A 166 -5.35 -22.29 18.91
C LEU A 166 -6.69 -21.72 19.38
N THR A 167 -7.75 -22.51 19.17
CA THR A 167 -9.17 -22.21 19.39
C THR A 167 -9.59 -22.06 20.87
N PRO A 168 -10.75 -21.41 21.16
CA PRO A 168 -11.13 -20.98 22.51
C PRO A 168 -11.23 -22.09 23.57
N LEU A 169 -11.62 -23.31 23.20
CA LEU A 169 -11.79 -24.40 24.16
C LEU A 169 -10.47 -24.98 24.71
N ARG A 170 -9.32 -24.73 24.06
CA ARG A 170 -8.00 -25.17 24.55
C ARG A 170 -7.29 -24.15 25.44
N GLN A 171 -7.81 -22.92 25.57
CA GLN A 171 -7.16 -21.86 26.34
C GLN A 171 -7.14 -22.10 27.85
N LYS A 172 -8.05 -22.89 28.42
CA LYS A 172 -8.10 -23.11 29.88
C LYS A 172 -7.09 -24.15 30.39
N LEU A 173 -6.77 -25.18 29.59
CA LEU A 173 -5.87 -26.27 30.02
C LEU A 173 -4.39 -25.98 29.70
N GLU A 174 -4.12 -25.24 28.62
CA GLU A 174 -2.74 -24.96 28.19
C GLU A 174 -2.16 -23.63 28.73
N ARG A 175 -2.95 -22.78 29.42
CA ARG A 175 -2.41 -21.60 30.13
C ARG A 175 -1.30 -21.98 31.12
N THR A 176 -1.46 -23.10 31.81
CA THR A 176 -0.46 -23.58 32.77
C THR A 176 0.77 -24.20 32.10
N VAL A 177 0.61 -24.77 30.91
CA VAL A 177 1.69 -25.46 30.17
C VAL A 177 2.53 -24.47 29.37
N CYS A 178 1.90 -23.50 28.67
CA CYS A 178 2.63 -22.42 27.99
C CYS A 178 3.34 -21.48 28.96
N ALA A 179 2.73 -21.15 30.12
CA ALA A 179 3.38 -20.33 31.14
C ALA A 179 4.62 -21.02 31.74
N ARG A 180 4.60 -22.35 31.87
CA ARG A 180 5.76 -23.12 32.40
C ARG A 180 6.86 -23.35 31.38
N LEU A 181 6.52 -23.57 30.10
CA LEU A 181 7.51 -23.90 29.06
C LEU A 181 8.12 -22.68 28.36
N LEU A 182 7.46 -21.51 28.35
CA LEU A 182 7.94 -20.34 27.61
C LEU A 182 8.31 -19.13 28.49
N ARG A 183 7.99 -19.11 29.79
CA ARG A 183 8.22 -17.93 30.68
C ARG A 183 7.80 -16.59 30.04
N VAL A 184 6.75 -16.57 29.21
CA VAL A 184 6.22 -15.31 28.66
C VAL A 184 4.97 -14.93 29.44
N ASP A 185 5.01 -13.74 30.02
CA ASP A 185 3.92 -13.12 30.76
C ASP A 185 2.78 -12.72 29.80
N VAL A 186 1.61 -13.34 29.96
CA VAL A 186 0.42 -13.12 29.13
C VAL A 186 -0.05 -11.65 29.18
N GLN A 187 0.18 -10.97 30.31
CA GLN A 187 -0.21 -9.56 30.47
C GLN A 187 0.60 -8.62 29.56
N LYS A 188 1.83 -9.01 29.21
CA LYS A 188 2.72 -8.26 28.32
C LYS A 188 2.33 -8.37 26.84
N TYR A 189 1.61 -9.43 26.46
CA TYR A 189 1.14 -9.64 25.09
C TYR A 189 -0.08 -8.76 24.75
N CYS A 190 -1.06 -8.66 25.66
CA CYS A 190 -2.22 -7.76 25.47
C CYS A 190 -1.79 -6.29 25.36
N SER A 191 -0.78 -5.85 26.11
CA SER A 191 -0.23 -4.50 25.96
C SER A 191 0.42 -4.23 24.60
N LEU A 192 0.88 -5.28 23.90
CA LEU A 192 1.51 -5.15 22.59
C LEU A 192 0.46 -4.97 21.48
N THR A 193 -0.66 -5.70 21.52
CA THR A 193 -1.75 -5.53 20.55
C THR A 193 -2.35 -4.14 20.63
N ASP A 194 -2.61 -3.65 21.85
CA ASP A 194 -3.13 -2.30 22.09
C ASP A 194 -2.15 -1.23 21.58
N SER A 195 -0.84 -1.49 21.71
CA SER A 195 0.19 -0.60 21.19
C SER A 195 0.23 -0.58 19.66
N ILE A 196 0.01 -1.71 18.97
CA ILE A 196 0.03 -1.77 17.50
C ILE A 196 -1.22 -1.10 16.93
N GLU A 197 -2.38 -1.35 17.52
CA GLU A 197 -3.65 -0.71 17.13
C GLU A 197 -3.56 0.80 17.31
N LYS A 198 -3.03 1.28 18.44
CA LYS A 198 -2.78 2.71 18.65
C LYS A 198 -1.81 3.30 17.62
N CYS A 199 -0.68 2.63 17.35
CA CYS A 199 0.26 3.04 16.31
C CYS A 199 -0.37 3.03 14.90
N TYR A 200 -1.37 2.19 14.65
CA TYR A 200 -2.13 2.14 13.41
C TYR A 200 -3.08 3.33 13.30
N ASP A 201 -3.84 3.61 14.36
CA ASP A 201 -4.76 4.74 14.43
C ASP A 201 -4.05 6.08 14.29
N GLU A 202 -2.88 6.24 14.92
CA GLU A 202 -2.05 7.44 14.79
C GLU A 202 -1.66 7.69 13.33
N LYS A 203 -1.22 6.65 12.61
CA LYS A 203 -0.94 6.76 11.16
C LYS A 203 -2.19 7.06 10.35
N GLY A 204 -3.33 6.49 10.73
CA GLY A 204 -4.62 6.78 10.10
C GLY A 204 -5.01 8.25 10.24
N LYS A 205 -4.82 8.83 11.43
CA LYS A 205 -5.08 10.25 11.73
C LYS A 205 -4.14 11.19 10.98
N GLU A 206 -2.85 10.87 10.94
CA GLU A 206 -1.85 11.62 10.15
C GLU A 206 -2.21 11.63 8.64
N ALA A 207 -2.92 10.62 8.16
CA ALA A 207 -3.39 10.52 6.79
C ALA A 207 -4.77 11.18 6.54
N ALA A 208 -5.30 11.96 7.48
CA ALA A 208 -6.62 12.59 7.34
C ALA A 208 -6.57 14.08 6.93
N GLU A 209 -5.37 14.64 6.69
CA GLU A 209 -5.16 16.07 6.45
C GLU A 209 -5.64 16.55 5.07
N GLY A 210 -5.68 15.65 4.09
CA GLY A 210 -6.19 15.90 2.75
C GLY A 210 -7.29 14.93 2.36
N SER A 211 -8.09 15.32 1.38
CA SER A 211 -8.97 14.42 0.65
C SER A 211 -8.78 14.68 -0.84
N SER A 212 -8.80 13.63 -1.65
CA SER A 212 -8.87 13.81 -3.09
C SER A 212 -9.70 12.73 -3.76
N ASP A 213 -10.65 13.17 -4.58
CA ASP A 213 -11.36 12.33 -5.55
C ASP A 213 -10.52 12.06 -6.81
N VAL A 214 -9.24 12.45 -6.78
CA VAL A 214 -8.29 12.35 -7.90
C VAL A 214 -7.77 10.91 -8.05
N VAL A 215 -8.20 9.98 -7.19
CA VAL A 215 -7.98 8.55 -7.42
C VAL A 215 -8.68 8.20 -8.73
N ARG A 216 -7.87 8.05 -9.79
CA ARG A 216 -8.35 7.73 -11.13
C ARG A 216 -9.24 6.50 -11.03
N HIS A 217 -10.43 6.56 -11.64
CA HIS A 217 -11.38 5.46 -11.70
C HIS A 217 -10.83 4.31 -12.57
N TRP A 218 -9.82 3.61 -12.08
CA TRP A 218 -9.28 2.42 -12.73
C TRP A 218 -10.42 1.44 -12.98
N LEU A 219 -11.36 1.33 -12.02
CA LEU A 219 -12.55 0.50 -12.12
C LEU A 219 -13.46 0.96 -13.28
N GLY A 220 -13.75 2.26 -13.39
CA GLY A 220 -14.50 2.79 -14.54
C GLY A 220 -13.82 2.50 -15.88
N GLY A 221 -12.50 2.69 -15.96
CA GLY A 221 -11.73 2.35 -17.16
C GLY A 221 -11.67 0.85 -17.45
N PHE A 222 -11.66 0.01 -16.42
CA PHE A 222 -11.70 -1.44 -16.53
C PHE A 222 -13.06 -1.91 -17.03
N VAL A 223 -14.14 -1.49 -16.38
CA VAL A 223 -15.53 -1.77 -16.77
C VAL A 223 -15.81 -1.32 -18.19
N ALA A 224 -15.37 -0.12 -18.58
CA ALA A 224 -15.51 0.36 -19.96
C ALA A 224 -14.74 -0.50 -20.98
N ALA A 225 -13.64 -1.16 -20.57
CA ALA A 225 -12.82 -1.96 -21.47
C ALA A 225 -13.34 -3.40 -21.64
N VAL A 226 -13.89 -4.00 -20.58
CA VAL A 226 -14.33 -5.42 -20.60
C VAL A 226 -15.84 -5.61 -20.61
N GLY A 227 -16.61 -4.54 -20.38
CA GLY A 227 -18.06 -4.60 -20.18
C GLY A 227 -18.45 -4.90 -18.73
N GLU A 228 -19.62 -4.39 -18.30
CA GLU A 228 -20.08 -4.51 -16.90
C GLU A 228 -20.23 -5.97 -16.45
N ALA A 229 -20.90 -6.80 -17.26
CA ALA A 229 -21.15 -8.21 -16.91
C ALA A 229 -19.84 -8.98 -16.69
N LYS A 230 -18.87 -8.83 -17.61
CA LYS A 230 -17.57 -9.50 -17.49
C LYS A 230 -16.74 -8.93 -16.34
N ALA A 231 -16.81 -7.62 -16.10
CA ALA A 231 -16.12 -7.01 -14.97
C ALA A 231 -16.65 -7.55 -13.64
N LYS A 232 -17.97 -7.71 -13.50
CA LYS A 232 -18.59 -8.33 -12.30
C LYS A 232 -18.13 -9.77 -12.11
N GLU A 233 -18.08 -10.56 -13.18
CA GLU A 233 -17.56 -11.93 -13.14
C GLU A 233 -16.09 -11.96 -12.68
N LEU A 234 -15.24 -11.14 -13.28
CA LEU A 234 -13.79 -11.11 -12.98
C LEU A 234 -13.47 -10.56 -11.58
N LEU A 235 -14.35 -9.73 -11.02
CA LEU A 235 -14.19 -9.14 -9.68
C LEU A 235 -15.03 -9.85 -8.62
N ALA A 236 -15.71 -10.94 -8.96
CA ALA A 236 -16.47 -11.73 -7.99
C ALA A 236 -15.52 -12.29 -6.91
N GLY A 237 -15.80 -11.97 -5.64
CA GLY A 237 -14.96 -12.36 -4.50
C GLY A 237 -13.68 -11.54 -4.34
N ALA A 238 -13.42 -10.54 -5.19
CA ALA A 238 -12.31 -9.62 -4.97
C ALA A 238 -12.53 -8.86 -3.65
N GLY A 239 -11.54 -8.91 -2.75
CA GLY A 239 -11.61 -8.22 -1.46
C GLY A 239 -12.44 -8.93 -0.38
N SER A 240 -13.03 -10.09 -0.65
CA SER A 240 -13.68 -10.88 0.40
C SER A 240 -12.64 -11.59 1.27
N PHE A 241 -12.66 -11.34 2.57
CA PHE A 241 -11.88 -12.11 3.55
C PHE A 241 -12.64 -13.40 3.89
N VAL A 242 -12.35 -14.48 3.18
CA VAL A 242 -12.79 -15.81 3.63
C VAL A 242 -11.88 -16.19 4.79
N ARG A 243 -12.40 -16.17 6.02
CA ARG A 243 -11.69 -16.78 7.15
C ARG A 243 -11.49 -18.25 6.80
N LEU A 244 -10.25 -18.68 6.67
CA LEU A 244 -9.93 -20.10 6.63
C LEU A 244 -10.29 -20.66 8.00
N GLU A 245 -11.40 -21.39 8.08
CA GLU A 245 -11.80 -22.15 9.27
C GLU A 245 -10.87 -23.34 9.51
#